data_AF-A0A7W0LE06-F1
#
_entry.id   AF-A0A7W0LE06-F1
#
_cell.length_a   1.000
_cell.length_b   1.000
_cell.length_c   1.000
_cell.angle_alpha   90.00
_cell.angle_beta   90.00
_cell.angle_gamma   90.00
#
_symmetry.space_group_name_H-M   'P 1'
#
loop_
_entity.id
_entity.type
_entity.pdbx_description
1 polymer ?
#
loop_
_entity_poly.entity_id
_entity_poly.type
_entity_poly.pdbx_seq_one_letter_code
_entity_poly.pdbx_strand_id
1 'polypeptide(L)' 'LYTARMSREHNDANVLSMGGRIVAPGLADEILALWLSTPFQGGRHQRRVDQIMEIEKQR' A
#
# COMPACT_ATOMS: atom_id res chain seq x y z
N LEU A 1 -3.77 1.38 -10.83
CA LEU A 1 -4.75 0.58 -10.03
C LEU A 1 -4.13 -0.66 -9.39
N TYR A 2 -3.55 -1.60 -10.15
CA TYR A 2 -2.97 -2.84 -9.60
C TYR A 2 -2.01 -2.62 -8.42
N THR A 3 -0.98 -1.78 -8.59
CA THR A 3 0.02 -1.53 -7.55
C THR A 3 -0.58 -0.93 -6.27
N ALA A 4 -1.56 -0.03 -6.40
CA ALA A 4 -2.25 0.55 -5.25
C ALA A 4 -2.98 -0.53 -4.44
N ARG A 5 -3.73 -1.42 -5.10
CA ARG A 5 -4.38 -2.56 -4.46
C ARG A 5 -3.37 -3.48 -3.78
N MET A 6 -2.33 -3.90 -4.50
CA MET A 6 -1.31 -4.79 -3.94
C MET A 6 -0.58 -4.17 -2.74
N SER A 7 -0.34 -2.85 -2.75
CA SER A 7 0.27 -2.17 -1.61
C SER A 7 -0.57 -2.28 -0.34
N ARG A 8 -1.90 -2.25 -0.44
CA ARG A 8 -2.80 -2.46 0.69
C ARG A 8 -2.97 -3.93 1.02
N GLU A 9 -3.32 -4.76 0.04
CA GLU A 9 -3.61 -6.19 0.26
C GLU A 9 -2.40 -6.95 0.84
N HIS A 10 -1.18 -6.63 0.38
CA HIS A 10 0.00 -7.44 0.68
C HIS A 10 1.00 -6.78 1.63
N ASN A 11 1.04 -5.45 1.70
CA ASN A 11 2.07 -4.75 2.45
C ASN A 11 1.49 -3.94 3.62
N ASP A 12 0.17 -3.93 3.78
CA ASP A 12 -0.54 -3.06 4.72
C ASP A 12 -0.07 -1.60 4.68
N ALA A 13 0.21 -1.09 3.48
CA ALA A 13 0.76 0.26 3.32
C ALA A 13 -0.15 1.30 3.98
N ASN A 14 0.39 2.11 4.89
CA ASN A 14 -0.36 3.13 5.64
C ASN A 14 -0.21 4.56 5.05
N VAL A 15 0.66 4.72 4.05
CA VAL A 15 0.87 5.96 3.32
C VAL A 15 0.79 5.68 1.81
N LEU A 16 0.04 6.51 1.09
CA LEU A 16 -0.02 6.50 -0.37
C LEU A 16 0.73 7.73 -0.91
N SER A 17 1.71 7.49 -1.77
CA SER A 17 2.45 8.53 -2.47
C SER A 17 2.17 8.48 -3.97
N MET A 18 1.89 9.64 -4.57
CA MET A 18 1.60 9.78 -6.00
C MET A 18 2.37 10.96 -6.59
N GLY A 19 2.82 10.82 -7.84
CA GLY A 19 3.51 11.90 -8.55
C GLY A 19 2.52 12.84 -9.22
N GLY A 20 2.43 14.10 -8.75
CA GLY A 20 1.46 15.08 -9.28
C GLY A 20 1.67 15.50 -10.74
N ARG A 21 2.85 15.23 -11.32
CA ARG A 21 3.14 15.43 -12.76
C ARG A 21 3.07 14.14 -13.58
N ILE A 22 2.79 13.01 -12.93
CA ILE A 22 2.84 11.67 -13.54
C ILE A 22 1.44 11.07 -13.62
N VAL A 23 0.65 11.24 -12.56
CA VAL A 23 -0.70 10.67 -12.45
C VAL A 23 -1.72 11.75 -12.81
N ALA A 24 -2.53 11.50 -13.84
CA ALA A 24 -3.62 12.39 -14.20
C ALA A 24 -4.68 12.44 -13.06
N PRO A 25 -5.36 13.58 -12.84
CA PRO A 25 -6.28 13.75 -11.70
C PRO A 25 -7.35 12.65 -11.58
N GLY A 26 -8.05 12.31 -12.67
CA GLY A 26 -9.07 11.26 -12.63
C GLY A 26 -8.51 9.88 -12.25
N LEU A 27 -7.32 9.54 -12.75
CA LEU A 27 -6.66 8.29 -12.37
C LEU A 27 -6.18 8.33 -10.90
N ALA A 28 -5.78 9.50 -10.39
CA ALA A 28 -5.41 9.67 -8.99
C ALA A 28 -6.61 9.44 -8.07
N ASP A 29 -7.80 9.94 -8.43
CA ASP A 29 -9.04 9.70 -7.69
C ASP A 29 -9.40 8.20 -7.66
N GLU A 30 -9.29 7.51 -8.79
CA GLU A 30 -9.52 6.06 -8.86
C GLU A 30 -8.51 5.27 -8.03
N ILE A 31 -7.22 5.65 -8.08
CA ILE A 31 -6.17 5.05 -7.26
C ILE A 31 -6.46 5.24 -5.77
N LEU A 32 -6.83 6.46 -5.37
CA LEU A 32 -7.13 6.82 -3.99
C LEU A 32 -8.34 6.03 -3.47
N ALA A 33 -9.44 6.02 -4.22
CA ALA A 33 -10.66 5.30 -3.84
C ALA A 33 -10.39 3.79 -3.70
N LEU A 34 -9.66 3.20 -4.66
CA LEU A 34 -9.27 1.79 -4.58
C LEU A 34 -8.38 1.52 -3.36
N TRP A 35 -7.36 2.35 -3.12
CA TRP A 35 -6.44 2.16 -1.99
C TRP A 35 -7.15 2.27 -0.64
N LEU A 36 -8.02 3.26 -0.45
CA LEU A 36 -8.77 3.44 0.79
C LEU A 36 -9.76 2.30 1.08
N SER A 37 -10.37 1.73 0.04
CA SER A 37 -11.36 0.65 0.17
C SER A 37 -10.76 -0.75 0.22
N THR A 38 -9.48 -0.91 -0.13
CA THR A 38 -8.82 -2.22 -0.16
C THR A 38 -8.35 -2.62 1.24
N PRO A 39 -8.88 -3.72 1.82
CA PRO A 39 -8.43 -4.23 3.11
C PRO A 39 -7.10 -4.97 2.99
N PHE A 40 -6.35 -5.02 4.08
CA PHE A 40 -5.17 -5.86 4.18
C PHE A 40 -5.57 -7.34 4.30
N GLN A 41 -4.89 -8.24 3.56
CA GLN A 41 -5.24 -9.67 3.53
C GLN A 41 -4.62 -10.47 4.68
N GLY A 42 -3.60 -9.96 5.37
CA GLY A 42 -2.93 -10.69 6.45
C GLY A 42 -2.33 -12.03 5.99
N GLY A 43 -2.42 -13.05 6.86
CA GLY A 43 -1.93 -14.40 6.57
C GLY A 43 -0.42 -14.42 6.26
N ARG A 44 -0.04 -14.96 5.09
CA ARG A 44 1.39 -14.98 4.67
C ARG A 44 2.00 -13.58 4.55
N HIS A 45 1.17 -12.56 4.33
CA HIS A 45 1.61 -11.18 4.15
C HIS A 45 2.01 -10.53 5.48
N GLN A 46 1.29 -10.86 6.56
CA GLN A 46 1.65 -10.40 7.91
C GLN A 46 3.07 -10.82 8.28
N ARG A 47 3.45 -12.07 8.00
CA ARG A 47 4.81 -12.56 8.28
C ARG A 47 5.91 -11.71 7.63
N ARG A 48 5.65 -11.14 6.46
CA ARG A 48 6.61 -10.29 5.73
C ARG A 48 6.62 -8.87 6.30
N VAL A 49 5.46 -8.34 6.69
CA VAL A 49 5.37 -7.07 7.41
C VAL A 49 6.14 -7.16 8.73
N ASP A 50 5.96 -8.24 9.49
CA ASP A 50 6.66 -8.46 10.76
C ASP A 50 8.19 -8.49 10.58
N GLN A 51 8.69 -9.05 9.48
CA GLN A 51 10.13 -9.03 9.14
C GLN A 51 10.64 -7.60 8.93
N ILE A 52 9.86 -6.73 8.28
CA ILE A 52 10.21 -5.31 8.10
C ILE A 52 10.24 -4.62 9.47
N MET A 53 9.19 -4.80 10.29
CA MET A 53 9.12 -4.22 11.64
C MET A 53 10.29 -4.69 12.53
N GLU A 54 10.75 -5.92 12.38
CA GLU A 54 11.88 -6.43 13.15
C GLU A 54 13.20 -5.77 12.74
N ILE A 55 13.40 -5.46 11.45
CA ILE A 55 14.56 -4.68 10.99
C ILE A 55 14.55 -3.27 11.59
N GLU A 56 13.37 -2.66 11.76
CA GLU A 56 13.24 -1.32 12.36
C GLU A 56 13.64 -1.31 13.84
N LYS A 57 13.34 -2.37 14.60
CA LYS A 57 13.74 -2.49 16.02
C LYS A 57 15.24 -2.69 16.23
N GLN A 58 15.96 -3.16 15.22
CA GLN A 58 17.41 -3.40 15.29
C GLN A 58 18.24 -2.13 15.07
N ARG A 59 17.59 -0.99 14.81
CA ARG A 59 18.20 0.32 14.66
C ARG A 59 17.99 1.16 15.91
#